data_AF-A0A4P8GUV3-F1
#
_entry.id   AF-A0A4P8GUV3-F1
#
_cell.length_a   1.000
_cell.length_b   1.000
_cell.length_c   1.000
_cell.angle_alpha   90.00
_cell.angle_beta   90.00
_cell.angle_gamma   90.00
#
_symmetry.space_group_name_H-M   'P 1'
#
loop_
_entity.id
_entity.type
_entity.pdbx_description
1 polymer ?
#
loop_
_entity_poly.entity_id
_entity_poly.type
_entity_poly.pdbx_seq_one_letter_code
_entity_poly.pdbx_strand_id
1 'polypeptide(L)'
;MSDTNGPRRAAQQMQEAARYLARATRNLEAPSDSHAVLGSLLETQGFIAQTIRELAEWHRAAVAGTHYPRPHNESARGVMTAVSELDLAAQEADALQETLSRAHGGSSVVSWLETPVPESPEPDASARNGDG
;
A
#
# COMPACT_ATOMS: atom_id res chain seq x y z
N MET A 1 26.76 -8.97 21.35
CA MET A 1 25.51 -8.22 21.61
C MET A 1 24.56 -8.58 20.50
N SER A 2 23.63 -9.50 20.74
CA SER A 2 22.77 -10.03 19.69
C SER A 2 21.85 -8.95 19.14
N ASP A 3 21.72 -8.87 17.82
CA ASP A 3 20.74 -8.05 17.08
C ASP A 3 19.31 -8.54 17.35
N THR A 4 18.83 -8.40 18.57
CA THR A 4 17.43 -8.65 18.95
C THR A 4 16.45 -7.64 18.30
N ASN A 5 16.95 -6.75 17.45
CA ASN A 5 16.25 -5.73 16.66
C ASN A 5 16.08 -6.11 15.17
N GLY A 6 16.05 -7.41 14.84
CA GLY A 6 15.90 -7.92 13.47
C GLY A 6 14.53 -7.66 12.79
N PRO A 7 14.15 -8.46 11.77
CA PRO A 7 12.97 -8.24 10.90
C PRO A 7 11.65 -7.91 11.61
N ARG A 8 11.45 -8.40 12.84
CA ARG A 8 10.28 -8.08 13.67
C ARG A 8 10.15 -6.59 13.99
N ARG A 9 11.25 -5.92 14.33
CA ARG A 9 11.24 -4.48 14.64
C ARG A 9 10.98 -3.65 13.38
N ALA A 10 11.57 -4.05 12.25
CA ALA A 10 11.29 -3.42 10.95
C ALA A 10 9.79 -3.54 10.59
N ALA A 11 9.19 -4.72 10.80
CA ALA A 11 7.75 -4.91 10.58
C ALA A 11 6.88 -4.01 11.49
N GLN A 12 7.27 -3.81 12.75
CA GLN A 12 6.56 -2.89 13.67
C GLN A 12 6.67 -1.43 13.20
N GLN A 13 7.86 -0.99 12.78
CA GLN A 13 8.07 0.35 12.25
C GLN A 13 7.28 0.60 10.97
N MET A 14 7.24 -0.39 10.06
CA MET A 14 6.41 -0.35 8.87
C MET A 14 4.92 -0.23 9.23
N GLN A 15 4.45 -0.99 10.22
CA GLN A 15 3.07 -0.91 10.69
C GLN A 15 2.73 0.49 11.24
N GLU A 16 3.64 1.10 12.00
CA GLU A 16 3.47 2.46 12.52
C GLU A 16 3.45 3.51 11.40
N ALA A 17 4.38 3.42 10.45
CA ALA A 17 4.44 4.30 9.29
C ALA A 17 3.17 4.19 8.43
N ALA A 18 2.69 2.97 8.17
CA ALA A 18 1.46 2.75 7.41
C ALA A 18 0.22 3.32 8.14
N ARG A 19 0.15 3.17 9.47
CA ARG A 19 -0.93 3.77 10.28
C ARG A 19 -0.89 5.29 10.21
N TYR A 20 0.30 5.88 10.26
CA TYR A 20 0.47 7.32 10.14
C TYR A 20 0.03 7.80 8.75
N LEU A 21 0.53 7.16 7.69
CA LEU A 21 0.19 7.48 6.30
C LEU A 21 -1.33 7.42 6.07
N ALA A 22 -1.99 6.35 6.53
CA ALA A 22 -3.45 6.20 6.40
C ALA A 22 -4.26 7.27 7.15
N ARG A 23 -3.69 7.92 8.17
CA ARG A 23 -4.30 9.07 8.84
C ARG A 23 -4.01 10.37 8.08
N ALA A 24 -2.76 10.56 7.66
CA ALA A 24 -2.33 11.76 6.95
C ALA A 24 -3.04 11.93 5.60
N THR A 25 -3.24 10.85 4.84
CA THR A 25 -3.92 10.90 3.54
C THR A 25 -5.40 11.26 3.62
N ARG A 26 -6.04 11.22 4.81
CA ARG A 26 -7.42 11.69 5.00
C ARG A 26 -7.52 13.21 4.93
N ASN A 27 -6.43 13.92 5.21
CA ASN A 27 -6.36 15.37 5.29
C ASN A 27 -5.18 15.86 4.43
N LEU A 28 -5.16 15.53 3.14
CA LEU A 28 -4.16 16.09 2.23
C LEU A 28 -4.41 17.59 2.09
N GLU A 29 -3.53 18.40 2.67
CA GLU A 29 -3.63 19.87 2.64
C GLU A 29 -3.30 20.43 1.25
N ALA A 30 -2.32 19.85 0.56
CA ALA A 30 -2.00 20.14 -0.83
C ALA A 30 -2.40 18.93 -1.71
N PRO A 31 -3.43 19.04 -2.57
CA PRO A 31 -3.83 17.94 -3.45
C PRO A 31 -2.69 17.44 -4.38
N SER A 32 -1.71 18.29 -4.71
CA SER A 32 -0.52 17.89 -5.47
C SER A 32 0.37 16.86 -4.76
N ASP A 33 0.33 16.81 -3.43
CA ASP A 33 1.07 15.79 -2.65
C ASP A 33 0.56 14.37 -2.93
N SER A 34 -0.67 14.22 -3.46
CA SER A 34 -1.24 12.92 -3.82
C SER A 34 -0.35 12.14 -4.79
N HIS A 35 0.33 12.83 -5.71
CA HIS A 35 1.23 12.20 -6.67
C HIS A 35 2.47 11.62 -5.97
N ALA A 36 3.12 12.40 -5.12
CA ALA A 36 4.29 11.97 -4.36
C ALA A 36 3.96 10.82 -3.38
N VAL A 37 2.79 10.89 -2.75
CA VAL A 37 2.27 9.82 -1.89
C VAL A 37 2.04 8.53 -2.68
N LEU A 38 1.45 8.60 -3.87
CA LEU A 38 1.25 7.43 -4.74
C LEU A 38 2.59 6.82 -5.20
N GLY A 39 3.59 7.66 -5.52
CA GLY A 39 4.93 7.19 -5.90
C GLY A 39 5.62 6.45 -4.76
N SER A 40 5.55 7.00 -3.54
CA SER A 40 6.11 6.38 -2.35
C SER A 40 5.40 5.07 -1.98
N LEU A 41 4.07 5.01 -2.17
CA LEU A 41 3.28 3.80 -1.96
C LEU A 41 3.62 2.72 -2.99
N LEU A 42 3.81 3.09 -4.26
CA LEU A 42 4.23 2.17 -5.33
C LEU A 42 5.59 1.54 -5.01
N GLU A 43 6.58 2.34 -4.60
CA GLU A 43 7.90 1.83 -4.20
C GLU A 43 7.80 0.93 -2.96
N THR A 44 7.05 1.37 -1.94
CA THR A 44 6.81 0.58 -0.72
C THR A 44 6.17 -0.77 -1.05
N GLN A 45 5.20 -0.81 -1.97
CA GLN A 45 4.55 -2.05 -2.40
C GLN A 45 5.55 -3.05 -3.00
N GLY A 46 6.56 -2.59 -3.74
CA GLY A 46 7.62 -3.46 -4.26
C GLY A 46 8.44 -4.13 -3.16
N PHE A 47 8.79 -3.38 -2.11
CA PHE A 47 9.47 -3.95 -0.94
C PHE A 47 8.59 -4.93 -0.16
N ILE A 48 7.27 -4.68 -0.09
CA ILE A 48 6.31 -5.64 0.49
C ILE A 48 6.30 -6.94 -0.31
N ALA A 49 6.18 -6.86 -1.64
CA ALA A 49 6.20 -8.03 -2.52
C ALA A 49 7.49 -8.84 -2.36
N GLN A 50 8.64 -8.17 -2.26
CA GLN A 50 9.92 -8.82 -1.94
C GLN A 50 9.89 -9.53 -0.58
N THR A 51 9.41 -8.87 0.47
CA THR A 51 9.34 -9.45 1.82
C THR A 51 8.46 -10.70 1.86
N ILE A 52 7.33 -10.70 1.15
CA ILE A 52 6.44 -11.86 1.02
C ILE A 52 7.18 -13.03 0.37
N ARG A 53 7.90 -12.79 -0.74
CA ARG A 53 8.70 -13.82 -1.41
C ARG A 53 9.80 -14.38 -0.51
N GLU A 54 10.50 -13.52 0.22
CA GLU A 54 11.55 -13.94 1.17
C GLU A 54 10.98 -14.81 2.32
N LEU A 55 9.79 -14.48 2.83
CA LEU A 55 9.10 -15.30 3.82
C LEU A 55 8.65 -16.65 3.25
N ALA A 56 8.21 -16.70 2.00
CA ALA A 56 7.84 -17.94 1.32
C ALA A 56 9.06 -18.87 1.20
N GLU A 57 10.21 -18.33 0.76
CA GLU A 57 11.46 -19.08 0.68
C GLU A 57 11.94 -19.57 2.06
N TRP A 58 11.84 -18.73 3.08
CA TRP A 58 12.20 -19.12 4.45
C TRP A 58 11.33 -20.28 4.96
N HIS A 59 10.02 -20.24 4.73
CA HIS A 59 9.12 -21.33 5.08
C HIS A 59 9.40 -22.60 4.25
N ARG A 60 9.69 -22.46 2.96
CA ARG A 60 10.03 -23.57 2.06
C ARG A 60 11.31 -24.28 2.47
N ALA A 61 12.27 -23.54 3.03
CA ALA A 61 13.51 -24.08 3.58
C ALA A 61 13.34 -24.80 4.94
N ALA A 62 12.16 -24.72 5.58
CA ALA A 62 11.95 -25.33 6.89
C ALA A 62 11.89 -26.87 6.81
N VAL A 63 12.81 -27.51 7.51
CA VAL A 63 12.95 -28.99 7.55
C VAL A 63 12.27 -29.61 8.77
N ALA A 64 11.39 -30.59 8.54
CA ALA A 64 10.73 -31.38 9.60
C ALA A 64 11.75 -32.18 10.43
N GLY A 65 11.58 -32.21 11.74
CA GLY A 65 12.53 -32.84 12.67
C GLY A 65 13.75 -31.96 12.99
N THR A 66 13.92 -30.82 12.31
CA THR A 66 14.97 -29.81 12.61
C THR A 66 14.34 -28.50 13.08
N HIS A 67 13.45 -27.93 12.28
CA HIS A 67 12.82 -26.63 12.52
C HIS A 67 11.43 -26.74 13.16
N TYR A 68 10.74 -27.87 12.96
CA TYR A 68 9.45 -28.17 13.56
C TYR A 68 9.33 -29.68 13.86
N PRO A 69 8.41 -30.14 14.74
CA PRO A 69 8.36 -31.54 15.17
C PRO A 69 8.06 -32.49 13.99
N ARG A 70 8.44 -33.78 14.12
CA ARG A 70 8.43 -34.82 13.05
C ARG A 70 7.23 -34.76 12.08
N PRO A 71 7.41 -35.13 10.79
CA PRO A 71 6.35 -35.06 9.78
C PRO A 71 5.16 -35.94 10.16
N HIS A 72 3.95 -35.55 9.72
CA HIS A 72 2.60 -36.05 10.11
C HIS A 72 1.93 -35.32 11.30
N ASN A 73 2.27 -34.05 11.52
CA ASN A 73 1.58 -33.19 12.47
C ASN A 73 1.04 -31.92 11.79
N GLU A 74 0.22 -31.18 12.53
CA GLU A 74 -0.34 -29.90 12.12
C GLU A 74 0.70 -28.88 11.63
N SER A 75 1.93 -28.93 12.15
CA SER A 75 3.02 -28.03 11.75
C SER A 75 3.46 -28.23 10.30
N ALA A 76 3.58 -29.48 9.82
CA ALA A 76 3.92 -29.76 8.42
C ALA A 76 2.85 -29.20 7.46
N ARG A 77 1.57 -29.39 7.80
CA ARG A 77 0.44 -28.79 7.06
C ARG A 77 0.50 -27.27 7.12
N GLY A 78 0.76 -26.70 8.29
CA GLY A 78 0.88 -25.24 8.48
C GLY A 78 1.98 -24.62 7.65
N VAL A 79 3.16 -25.26 7.53
CA VAL A 79 4.24 -24.78 6.64
C VAL A 79 3.82 -24.83 5.17
N MET A 80 3.21 -25.93 4.72
CA MET A 80 2.71 -26.02 3.34
C MET A 80 1.65 -24.96 3.05
N THR A 81 0.70 -24.75 3.96
CA THR A 81 -0.30 -23.69 3.85
C THR A 81 0.37 -22.32 3.78
N ALA A 82 1.31 -22.01 4.68
CA ALA A 82 2.01 -20.73 4.68
C ALA A 82 2.74 -20.47 3.36
N VAL A 83 3.44 -21.46 2.80
CA VAL A 83 4.11 -21.33 1.50
C VAL A 83 3.09 -21.05 0.39
N SER A 84 2.03 -21.85 0.29
CA SER A 84 1.00 -21.66 -0.76
C SER A 84 0.31 -20.29 -0.68
N GLU A 85 -0.04 -19.85 0.53
CA GLU A 85 -0.68 -18.54 0.73
C GLU A 85 0.29 -17.38 0.48
N LEU A 86 1.57 -17.51 0.82
CA LEU A 86 2.58 -16.49 0.52
C LEU A 86 2.89 -16.42 -0.98
N ASP A 87 2.90 -17.55 -1.68
CA ASP A 87 3.05 -17.60 -3.15
C ASP A 87 1.86 -16.93 -3.84
N LEU A 88 0.64 -17.13 -3.33
CA LEU A 88 -0.56 -16.40 -3.79
C LEU A 88 -0.46 -14.90 -3.48
N ALA A 89 -0.09 -14.55 -2.25
CA ALA A 89 0.06 -13.15 -1.83
C ALA A 89 1.12 -12.40 -2.65
N ALA A 90 2.20 -13.07 -3.08
CA ALA A 90 3.21 -12.48 -3.96
C ALA A 90 2.64 -12.13 -5.34
N GLN A 91 1.80 -13.01 -5.92
CA GLN A 91 1.13 -12.75 -7.20
C GLN A 91 0.17 -11.58 -7.10
N GLU A 92 -0.65 -11.54 -6.05
CA GLU A 92 -1.56 -10.43 -5.78
C GLU A 92 -0.79 -9.12 -5.52
N ALA A 93 0.37 -9.18 -4.86
CA ALA A 93 1.23 -8.04 -4.62
C ALA A 93 1.81 -7.45 -5.91
N ASP A 94 2.20 -8.30 -6.87
CA ASP A 94 2.67 -7.88 -8.20
C ASP A 94 1.52 -7.21 -9.00
N ALA A 95 0.31 -7.79 -8.98
CA ALA A 95 -0.88 -7.21 -9.61
C ALA A 95 -1.27 -5.85 -9.00
N LEU A 96 -1.14 -5.70 -7.68
CA LEU A 96 -1.35 -4.43 -6.98
C LEU A 96 -0.29 -3.40 -7.40
N GLN A 97 0.98 -3.80 -7.53
CA GLN A 97 2.06 -2.91 -7.97
C GLN A 97 1.78 -2.34 -9.36
N GLU A 98 1.32 -3.17 -10.31
CA GLU A 98 0.92 -2.69 -11.64
C GLU A 98 -0.26 -1.70 -11.57
N THR A 99 -1.23 -1.98 -10.72
CA THR A 99 -2.41 -1.11 -10.52
C THR A 99 -2.00 0.24 -9.93
N LEU A 100 -1.12 0.24 -8.93
CA LEU A 100 -0.54 1.46 -8.36
C LEU A 100 0.30 2.22 -9.38
N SER A 101 1.06 1.54 -10.23
CA SER A 101 1.83 2.17 -11.30
C SER A 101 0.93 2.91 -12.28
N ARG A 102 -0.23 2.34 -12.65
CA ARG A 102 -1.22 3.01 -13.50
C ARG A 102 -1.85 4.20 -12.79
N ALA A 103 -2.20 4.07 -11.50
CA ALA A 103 -2.76 5.16 -10.71
C ALA A 103 -1.77 6.33 -10.56
N HIS A 104 -0.50 6.04 -10.28
CA HIS A 104 0.57 7.03 -10.21
C HIS A 104 0.77 7.75 -11.55
N GLY A 105 0.81 6.99 -12.66
CA GLY A 105 0.85 7.56 -14.01
C GLY A 105 -0.35 8.46 -14.31
N GLY A 106 -1.57 8.02 -13.96
CA GLY A 106 -2.78 8.83 -14.11
C GLY A 106 -2.79 10.08 -13.23
N SER A 107 -2.22 10.02 -12.03
CA SER A 107 -2.08 11.17 -11.13
C SER A 107 -1.12 12.23 -11.68
N SER A 108 -0.10 11.83 -12.45
CA SER A 108 0.90 12.76 -12.99
C SER A 108 0.34 13.77 -14.00
N VAL A 109 -0.81 13.48 -14.61
CA VAL A 109 -1.46 14.36 -15.59
C VAL A 109 -2.54 15.26 -14.98
N VAL A 110 -2.81 15.13 -13.68
CA VAL A 110 -3.83 15.93 -13.00
C VAL A 110 -3.26 17.28 -12.60
N SER A 111 -3.82 18.35 -13.18
CA SER A 111 -3.55 19.72 -12.77
C SER A 111 -4.42 20.11 -11.58
N TRP A 112 -3.97 19.81 -10.37
CA TRP A 112 -4.68 20.16 -9.14
C TRP A 112 -4.73 21.68 -8.91
N LEU A 113 -5.87 22.16 -8.40
CA LEU A 113 -6.00 23.52 -7.87
C LEU A 113 -5.68 23.47 -6.36
N GLU A 114 -4.63 24.16 -5.93
CA GLU A 114 -4.22 24.21 -4.51
C GLU A 114 -5.20 24.98 -3.63
N THR A 115 -6.07 25.79 -4.23
CA THR A 115 -7.16 26.47 -3.55
C THR A 115 -8.42 26.35 -4.42
N PRO A 116 -9.56 25.90 -3.86
CA PRO A 116 -10.82 25.89 -4.58
C PRO A 116 -11.15 27.30 -5.08
N VAL A 117 -11.43 27.44 -6.38
CA VAL A 117 -11.93 28.71 -6.92
C VAL A 117 -13.33 28.91 -6.36
N PRO A 118 -13.62 30.04 -5.68
CA PRO A 118 -14.97 30.33 -5.24
C PRO A 118 -15.89 30.36 -6.46
N GLU A 119 -16.95 29.56 -6.42
CA GLU A 119 -17.99 29.55 -7.46
C GLU A 119 -18.50 30.98 -7.61
N SER A 120 -18.31 31.57 -8.79
CA SER A 120 -18.83 32.91 -9.05
C SER A 120 -20.36 32.83 -9.04
N PRO A 121 -21.07 33.68 -8.29
CA PRO A 121 -22.52 33.67 -8.30
C PRO A 121 -23.01 33.91 -9.74
N GLU A 122 -23.81 32.98 -10.27
CA GLU A 122 -24.42 33.13 -11.59
C GLU A 122 -25.10 34.51 -11.69
N PRO A 123 -24.95 35.23 -12.82
CA PRO A 123 -25.58 36.53 -12.97
C PRO A 123 -27.09 36.34 -12.89
N ASP A 124 -27.68 36.99 -11.89
CA ASP A 124 -29.09 36.97 -11.57
C ASP A 124 -29.94 37.15 -12.84
N ALA A 125 -30.58 36.06 -13.30
CA ALA A 125 -31.45 36.03 -14.47
C ALA A 125 -32.74 36.86 -14.30
N SER A 126 -32.83 37.66 -13.23
CA SER A 126 -33.99 38.47 -12.87
C SER A 126 -33.99 39.88 -13.48
N ALA A 127 -32.91 40.32 -14.14
CA ALA A 127 -32.81 41.68 -14.68
C ALA A 127 -33.35 41.89 -16.12
N ARG A 128 -34.10 40.94 -16.70
CA ARG A 128 -34.60 41.04 -18.09
C ARG A 128 -36.10 41.26 -18.27
N ASN A 129 -36.88 41.39 -17.19
CA ASN A 129 -38.32 41.65 -17.28
C ASN A 129 -38.65 43.03 -16.68
N GLY A 130 -38.31 44.09 -17.40
CA GLY A 130 -38.64 45.44 -16.96
C GLY A 130 -38.19 46.51 -17.95
N ASP A 131 -38.72 46.48 -19.17
CA ASP A 131 -39.00 47.72 -19.91
C ASP A 131 -39.90 47.46 -21.13
N GLY A 132 -40.94 48.30 -21.29
CA GLY A 132 -41.69 48.51 -22.54
C GLY A 132 -43.04 47.83 -22.69
#